data_AF-A0A7S2ERY5-F1
#
_entry.id   AF-A0A7S2ERY5-F1
#
_cell.length_a   1.000
_cell.length_b   1.000
_cell.length_c   1.000
_cell.angle_alpha   90.00
_cell.angle_beta   90.00
_cell.angle_gamma   90.00
#
_symmetry.space_group_name_H-M   'P 1'
#
loop_
_entity.id
_entity.type
_entity.pdbx_description
1 polymer ?
#
loop_
_entity_poly.entity_id
_entity_poly.type
_entity_poly.pdbx_seq_one_letter_code
_entity_poly.pdbx_strand_id
1 'polypeptide(L)'
;GRPIHIQISSGQMMRAISVILLPQVLLQLVVLAVPALRATQQMSYFTSNEMTFGEYECRSLSVGLWPIYLVVSVLLGILPYCCAYLLNIRPKYELDQFPDIVFERDDLELTFFMFVRVVVITSPIIGLAIAPDVRAYATIALVLSLPLSLCYYIAYTKLASLKSNITRQGRLAPSYGRAGDDGGSRSSAALAVKMAMMYQKIGRAEETIQLVDETLEVWRKSGKGAITNLGQREGREEIGSGFTRCDLKPLEPEELELIIELLKIKGNALRALHGQAGVAMSARLNVDALKIFENCPAASKLRDTSIIFPVYSLVGMQIKLGIIDQDDKFSLEMELAERYCHEAQVQSYHFARALISLAEIHGRKGNLCKAQKYFEIMESIYMPTEHPKLISAAYSTDKCAIGFATSALWFLQQRDAERAIERCEYVIKNILPSYDEKDIIGLFSVLLSILRVLKWNGNVDRAYEIYEKYTPDGIENHFAVGALHK
;
A
#
# COMPACT_ATOMS: atom_id res chain seq x y z
N GLY A 1 -6.57 -20.59 -14.80
CA GLY A 1 -6.56 -19.13 -14.63
C GLY A 1 -7.27 -18.50 -15.79
N ARG A 2 -8.38 -17.79 -15.53
CA ARG A 2 -8.90 -16.79 -16.48
C ARG A 2 -8.35 -15.44 -16.02
N PRO A 3 -7.84 -14.58 -16.92
CA PRO A 3 -7.45 -13.23 -16.53
C PRO A 3 -8.69 -12.50 -16.02
N ILE A 4 -8.67 -12.03 -14.77
CA ILE A 4 -9.67 -11.06 -14.30
C ILE A 4 -9.28 -9.73 -14.96
N HIS A 5 -9.77 -9.57 -16.18
CA HIS A 5 -10.07 -8.25 -16.70
C HIS A 5 -10.96 -7.59 -15.64
N ILE A 6 -10.53 -6.46 -15.06
CA ILE A 6 -11.51 -5.48 -14.62
C ILE A 6 -12.21 -5.07 -15.93
N GLN A 7 -13.26 -5.80 -16.30
CA GLN A 7 -14.17 -5.37 -17.33
C GLN A 7 -14.81 -4.10 -16.77
N ILE A 8 -14.20 -2.96 -17.07
CA ILE A 8 -14.95 -1.71 -17.14
C ILE A 8 -16.04 -2.04 -18.15
N SER A 9 -17.23 -2.37 -17.63
CA SER A 9 -18.33 -2.75 -18.51
C SER A 9 -18.53 -1.59 -19.47
N SER A 10 -18.91 -1.87 -20.72
CA SER A 10 -19.26 -0.80 -21.66
C SER A 10 -20.24 0.20 -21.01
N GLY A 11 -21.08 -0.25 -20.08
CA GLY A 11 -21.95 0.60 -19.27
C GLY A 11 -21.21 1.56 -18.33
N GLN A 12 -20.17 1.12 -17.61
CA GLN A 12 -19.36 2.00 -16.75
C GLN A 12 -18.56 3.01 -17.56
N MET A 13 -17.99 2.59 -18.69
CA MET A 13 -17.30 3.50 -19.61
C MET A 13 -18.26 4.54 -20.19
N MET A 14 -19.44 4.11 -20.63
CA MET A 14 -20.49 5.01 -21.13
C MET A 14 -21.02 5.94 -20.04
N ARG A 15 -21.11 5.52 -18.77
CA ARG A 15 -21.48 6.40 -17.65
C ARG A 15 -20.42 7.47 -17.41
N ALA A 16 -19.14 7.10 -17.38
CA ALA A 16 -18.05 8.06 -17.23
C ALA A 16 -18.02 9.05 -18.40
N ILE A 17 -18.13 8.55 -19.64
CA ILE A 17 -18.23 9.39 -20.84
C ILE A 17 -19.47 10.29 -20.77
N SER A 18 -20.61 9.78 -20.32
CA SER A 18 -21.84 10.58 -20.20
C SER A 18 -21.71 11.67 -19.16
N VAL A 19 -21.08 11.41 -18.01
CA VAL A 19 -20.83 12.42 -16.96
C VAL A 19 -19.85 13.49 -17.45
N ILE A 20 -18.82 13.10 -18.20
CA ILE A 20 -17.83 14.02 -18.77
C ILE A 20 -18.44 14.86 -19.92
N LEU A 21 -19.32 14.27 -20.72
CA LEU A 21 -20.00 14.96 -21.84
C LEU A 21 -21.26 15.71 -21.43
N LEU A 22 -21.83 15.47 -20.24
CA LEU A 22 -23.04 16.12 -19.75
C LEU A 22 -22.95 17.66 -19.78
N PRO A 23 -21.85 18.31 -19.33
CA PRO A 23 -21.72 19.76 -19.43
C PRO A 23 -21.76 20.27 -20.87
N GLN A 24 -21.23 19.50 -21.82
CA GLN A 24 -21.20 19.84 -23.23
C GLN A 24 -22.58 19.67 -23.90
N VAL A 25 -23.31 18.61 -23.55
CA VAL A 25 -24.70 18.40 -24.00
C VAL A 25 -25.62 19.48 -23.43
N LEU A 26 -25.44 19.85 -22.16
CA LEU A 26 -26.17 20.95 -21.54
C LEU A 26 -25.86 22.29 -22.23
N LEU A 27 -24.61 22.56 -22.55
CA LEU A 27 -24.22 23.76 -23.30
C LEU A 27 -24.86 23.80 -24.69
N GLN A 28 -24.85 22.68 -25.43
CA GLN A 28 -25.51 22.57 -26.73
C GLN A 28 -27.04 22.72 -26.64
N LEU A 29 -27.65 22.14 -25.60
CA LEU A 29 -29.08 22.30 -25.33
C LEU A 29 -29.44 23.74 -24.99
N VAL A 30 -28.63 24.45 -24.21
CA VAL A 30 -28.84 25.88 -23.91
C VAL A 30 -28.72 26.73 -25.18
N VAL A 31 -27.70 26.48 -26.00
CA VAL A 31 -27.53 27.16 -27.30
C VAL A 31 -28.70 26.89 -28.25
N LEU A 32 -29.24 25.67 -28.24
CA LEU A 32 -30.41 25.31 -29.04
C LEU A 32 -31.72 25.84 -28.45
N ALA A 33 -31.88 25.90 -27.12
CA ALA A 33 -33.15 26.22 -26.47
C ALA A 33 -33.41 27.72 -26.34
N VAL A 34 -32.39 28.57 -26.37
CA VAL A 34 -32.55 30.03 -26.25
C VAL A 34 -32.96 30.63 -27.59
N PRO A 35 -34.22 31.05 -27.80
CA PRO A 35 -34.73 31.50 -29.10
C PRO A 35 -34.08 32.81 -29.59
N ALA A 36 -33.50 33.60 -28.67
CA ALA A 36 -32.75 34.81 -28.99
C ALA A 36 -31.48 34.53 -29.84
N LEU A 37 -31.00 33.28 -29.87
CA LEU A 37 -29.92 32.82 -30.76
C LEU A 37 -30.44 32.37 -32.14
N ARG A 38 -31.76 32.22 -32.33
CA ARG A 38 -32.44 31.80 -33.57
C ARG A 38 -33.33 32.90 -34.16
N ALA A 39 -33.01 34.17 -33.95
CA ALA A 39 -33.81 35.26 -34.50
C ALA A 39 -33.66 35.33 -36.02
N THR A 40 -34.52 34.64 -36.77
CA THR A 40 -34.77 34.93 -38.18
C THR A 40 -35.72 36.11 -38.26
N GLN A 41 -35.19 37.30 -38.53
CA GLN A 41 -36.03 38.45 -38.82
C GLN A 41 -36.33 38.45 -40.32
N GLN A 42 -37.61 38.30 -40.68
CA GLN A 42 -38.05 38.37 -42.07
C GLN A 42 -37.98 39.83 -42.54
N MET A 43 -37.15 40.15 -43.52
CA MET A 43 -37.21 41.44 -44.19
C MET A 43 -38.19 41.41 -45.36
N SER A 44 -38.83 42.55 -45.54
CA SER A 44 -39.89 42.88 -46.49
C SER A 44 -39.65 42.41 -47.92
N TYR A 45 -40.72 41.88 -48.51
CA TYR A 45 -40.82 41.51 -49.92
C TYR A 45 -40.51 42.70 -50.83
N PHE A 46 -39.51 42.56 -51.70
CA PHE A 46 -39.39 43.40 -52.88
C PHE A 46 -40.03 42.66 -54.05
N THR A 47 -41.21 43.13 -54.49
CA THR A 47 -41.83 42.67 -55.73
C THR A 47 -41.28 43.47 -56.90
N SER A 48 -40.34 42.88 -57.64
CA SER A 48 -40.20 43.19 -59.07
C SER A 48 -40.73 42.01 -59.88
N ASN A 49 -41.43 42.32 -60.97
CA ASN A 49 -42.17 41.35 -61.76
C ASN A 49 -41.28 40.17 -62.18
N GLU A 50 -41.73 38.96 -61.81
CA GLU A 50 -41.24 37.64 -62.24
C GLU A 50 -39.90 37.14 -61.66
N MET A 51 -39.81 37.04 -60.32
CA MET A 51 -39.28 35.88 -59.56
C MET A 51 -38.92 36.31 -58.12
N THR A 52 -39.61 35.78 -57.12
CA THR A 52 -39.34 36.04 -55.70
C THR A 52 -38.21 35.15 -55.18
N PHE A 53 -37.05 35.74 -54.88
CA PHE A 53 -36.03 35.10 -54.04
C PHE A 53 -36.12 35.70 -52.63
N GLY A 54 -36.40 34.86 -51.64
CA GLY A 54 -36.31 35.24 -50.23
C GLY A 54 -34.84 35.18 -49.80
N GLU A 55 -34.19 36.33 -49.63
CA GLU A 55 -32.90 36.41 -48.95
C GLU A 55 -33.13 36.42 -47.43
N TYR A 56 -32.67 35.38 -46.76
CA TYR A 56 -32.72 35.28 -45.30
C TYR A 56 -31.42 35.83 -44.72
N GLU A 57 -31.42 37.07 -44.22
CA GLU A 57 -30.28 37.62 -43.49
C GLU A 57 -30.41 37.31 -42.00
N CYS A 58 -29.55 36.42 -41.47
CA CYS A 58 -29.54 36.10 -40.04
C CYS A 58 -28.91 37.23 -39.22
N ARG A 59 -29.73 38.18 -38.73
CA ARG A 59 -29.29 39.15 -37.70
C ARG A 59 -29.49 38.57 -36.29
N SER A 60 -28.46 37.91 -35.76
CA SER A 60 -28.46 37.52 -34.34
C SER A 60 -28.40 38.78 -33.46
N LEU A 61 -29.33 38.95 -32.51
CA LEU A 61 -29.28 40.01 -31.48
C LEU A 61 -28.14 39.80 -30.45
N SER A 62 -27.42 38.69 -30.54
CA SER A 62 -26.38 38.26 -29.60
C SER A 62 -24.98 38.86 -29.82
N VAL A 63 -24.82 39.83 -30.74
CA VAL A 63 -23.49 40.39 -31.09
C VAL A 63 -22.73 40.91 -29.86
N GLY A 64 -23.42 41.38 -28.81
CA GLY A 64 -22.78 41.86 -27.58
C GLY A 64 -22.44 40.82 -26.50
N LEU A 65 -23.05 39.63 -26.52
CA LEU A 65 -22.89 38.62 -25.46
C LEU A 65 -21.91 37.49 -25.83
N TRP A 66 -21.48 37.44 -27.09
CA TRP A 66 -20.57 36.41 -27.60
C TRP A 66 -19.24 36.29 -26.80
N PRO A 67 -18.60 37.37 -26.31
CA PRO A 67 -17.41 37.25 -25.45
C PRO A 67 -17.68 36.46 -24.16
N ILE A 68 -18.87 36.61 -23.57
CA ILE A 68 -19.25 35.90 -22.34
C ILE A 68 -19.40 34.41 -22.62
N TYR A 69 -20.05 34.04 -23.73
CA TYR A 69 -20.19 32.63 -24.13
C TYR A 69 -18.84 31.98 -24.43
N LEU A 70 -17.92 32.69 -25.07
CA LEU A 70 -16.56 32.21 -25.33
C LEU A 70 -15.80 31.97 -24.01
N VAL A 71 -15.82 32.93 -23.09
CA VAL A 71 -15.16 32.81 -21.78
C VAL A 71 -15.74 31.65 -20.97
N VAL A 72 -17.07 31.54 -20.88
CA VAL A 72 -17.73 30.46 -20.14
C VAL A 72 -17.42 29.09 -20.76
N SER A 73 -17.43 28.98 -22.08
CA SER A 73 -17.12 27.70 -22.76
C SER A 73 -15.67 27.28 -22.57
N VAL A 74 -14.73 28.22 -22.60
CA VAL A 74 -13.31 27.94 -22.32
C VAL A 74 -13.10 27.52 -20.87
N LEU A 75 -13.72 28.22 -19.91
CA LEU A 75 -13.64 27.87 -18.49
C LEU A 75 -14.22 26.47 -18.21
N LEU A 76 -15.38 26.14 -18.78
CA LEU A 76 -15.99 24.82 -18.66
C LEU A 76 -15.16 23.73 -19.37
N GLY A 77 -14.49 24.06 -20.47
CA GLY A 77 -13.54 23.17 -21.13
C GLY A 77 -12.33 22.87 -20.25
N ILE A 78 -11.74 23.87 -19.60
CA ILE A 78 -10.54 23.69 -18.76
C ILE A 78 -10.84 22.89 -17.48
N LEU A 79 -12.08 22.91 -16.98
CA LEU A 79 -12.45 22.30 -15.70
C LEU A 79 -12.08 20.79 -15.58
N PRO A 80 -12.42 19.91 -16.54
CA PRO A 80 -11.94 18.52 -16.56
C PRO A 80 -10.43 18.36 -16.44
N TYR A 81 -9.65 19.26 -17.06
CA TYR A 81 -8.19 19.25 -16.99
C TYR A 81 -7.70 19.63 -15.59
N CYS A 82 -8.26 20.69 -14.99
CA CYS A 82 -7.96 21.06 -13.61
C CYS A 82 -8.29 19.94 -12.63
N CYS A 83 -9.42 19.25 -12.81
CA CYS A 83 -9.78 18.10 -11.99
C CYS A 83 -8.78 16.94 -12.17
N ALA A 84 -8.40 16.60 -13.40
CA ALA A 84 -7.42 15.55 -13.68
C ALA A 84 -6.02 15.90 -13.13
N TYR A 85 -5.62 17.16 -13.20
CA TYR A 85 -4.37 17.66 -12.65
C TYR A 85 -4.36 17.61 -11.13
N LEU A 86 -5.41 18.12 -10.47
CA LEU A 86 -5.55 18.09 -9.00
C LEU A 86 -5.56 16.66 -8.44
N LEU A 87 -6.19 15.71 -9.14
CA LEU A 87 -6.17 14.29 -8.77
C LEU A 87 -4.77 13.65 -8.87
N ASN A 88 -3.86 14.25 -9.64
CA ASN A 88 -2.48 13.81 -9.81
C ASN A 88 -1.46 14.59 -8.96
N ILE A 89 -1.88 15.65 -8.24
CA ILE A 89 -1.00 16.30 -7.25
C ILE A 89 -0.94 15.41 -6.01
N ARG A 90 0.13 14.61 -5.91
CA ARG A 90 0.48 13.88 -4.69
C ARG A 90 1.73 14.46 -4.01
N PRO A 91 1.87 14.30 -2.69
CA PRO A 91 3.09 14.67 -2.00
C PRO A 91 4.30 13.90 -2.54
N LYS A 92 5.45 14.57 -2.65
CA LYS A 92 6.70 13.99 -3.20
C LYS A 92 7.12 12.70 -2.49
N TYR A 93 6.89 12.58 -1.18
CA TYR A 93 7.22 11.39 -0.41
C TYR A 93 6.36 10.15 -0.74
N GLU A 94 5.14 10.34 -1.27
CA GLU A 94 4.32 9.24 -1.77
C GLU A 94 4.77 8.82 -3.17
N LEU A 95 5.20 9.81 -3.98
CA LEU A 95 5.62 9.63 -5.36
C LEU A 95 6.90 8.77 -5.48
N ASP A 96 7.83 8.89 -4.54
CA ASP A 96 9.05 8.09 -4.50
C ASP A 96 8.80 6.58 -4.17
N GLN A 97 7.57 6.21 -3.77
CA GLN A 97 7.22 4.82 -3.40
C GLN A 97 6.48 4.04 -4.50
N PHE A 98 5.99 4.71 -5.55
CA PHE A 98 5.29 4.04 -6.65
C PHE A 98 6.24 3.85 -7.84
N PRO A 99 6.18 2.69 -8.54
CA PRO A 99 6.89 2.55 -9.80
C PRO A 99 6.35 3.57 -10.82
N ASP A 100 7.22 4.01 -11.74
CA ASP A 100 7.00 5.04 -12.79
C ASP A 100 5.72 4.90 -13.65
N ILE A 101 4.97 3.81 -13.46
CA ILE A 101 3.77 3.41 -14.21
C ILE A 101 2.56 4.33 -13.94
N VAL A 102 2.58 5.18 -12.90
CA VAL A 102 1.44 6.04 -12.51
C VAL A 102 1.74 7.54 -12.59
N PHE A 103 2.84 7.94 -13.22
CA PHE A 103 3.15 9.35 -13.43
C PHE A 103 2.57 9.84 -14.76
N GLU A 104 1.30 10.27 -14.74
CA GLU A 104 0.61 10.87 -15.91
C GLU A 104 0.84 12.41 -16.00
N ARG A 105 1.76 12.97 -15.20
CA ARG A 105 1.93 14.42 -15.05
C ARG A 105 2.51 15.10 -16.29
N ASP A 106 3.67 14.64 -16.76
CA ASP A 106 4.36 15.23 -17.94
C ASP A 106 3.48 15.17 -19.19
N ASP A 107 2.68 14.12 -19.23
CA ASP A 107 1.68 13.79 -20.24
C ASP A 107 0.44 14.71 -20.22
N LEU A 108 -0.08 15.01 -19.03
CA LEU A 108 -1.10 16.04 -18.84
C LEU A 108 -0.55 17.42 -19.23
N GLU A 109 0.66 17.76 -18.79
CA GLU A 109 1.32 19.03 -19.14
C GLU A 109 1.44 19.18 -20.66
N LEU A 110 1.88 18.14 -21.37
CA LEU A 110 1.95 18.13 -22.83
C LEU A 110 0.58 18.34 -23.50
N THR A 111 -0.47 17.67 -23.00
CA THR A 111 -1.84 17.79 -23.52
C THR A 111 -2.37 19.21 -23.34
N PHE A 112 -2.07 19.84 -22.21
CA PHE A 112 -2.41 21.24 -21.95
C PHE A 112 -1.66 22.20 -22.86
N PHE A 113 -0.36 21.99 -23.08
CA PHE A 113 0.41 22.80 -24.02
C PHE A 113 -0.14 22.72 -25.45
N MET A 114 -0.58 21.54 -25.88
CA MET A 114 -1.24 21.36 -27.18
C MET A 114 -2.55 22.13 -27.26
N PHE A 115 -3.35 22.12 -26.19
CA PHE A 115 -4.55 22.95 -26.11
C PHE A 115 -4.24 24.44 -26.21
N VAL A 116 -3.30 24.95 -25.40
CA VAL A 116 -2.90 26.37 -25.41
C VAL A 116 -2.45 26.78 -26.81
N ARG A 117 -1.67 25.93 -27.51
CA ARG A 117 -1.28 26.19 -28.90
C ARG A 117 -2.49 26.29 -29.84
N VAL A 118 -3.47 25.41 -29.72
CA VAL A 118 -4.70 25.47 -30.54
C VAL A 118 -5.46 26.77 -30.26
N VAL A 119 -5.59 27.19 -29.01
CA VAL A 119 -6.23 28.46 -28.64
C VAL A 119 -5.50 29.64 -29.28
N VAL A 120 -4.18 29.70 -29.16
CA VAL A 120 -3.36 30.79 -29.71
C VAL A 120 -3.46 30.87 -31.23
N ILE A 121 -3.52 29.73 -31.92
CA ILE A 121 -3.62 29.67 -33.38
C ILE A 121 -5.01 30.04 -33.89
N THR A 122 -6.07 29.62 -33.20
CA THR A 122 -7.46 29.77 -33.67
C THR A 122 -8.13 31.06 -33.19
N SER A 123 -7.71 31.64 -32.06
CA SER A 123 -8.26 32.90 -31.55
C SER A 123 -8.17 34.08 -32.54
N PRO A 124 -7.06 34.29 -33.29
CA PRO A 124 -6.98 35.33 -34.31
C PRO A 124 -7.97 35.13 -35.46
N ILE A 125 -8.20 33.88 -35.89
CA ILE A 125 -9.16 33.55 -36.95
C ILE A 125 -10.58 33.93 -36.53
N ILE A 126 -10.92 33.68 -35.27
CA ILE A 126 -12.21 34.06 -34.71
C ILE A 126 -12.35 35.59 -34.66
N GLY A 127 -11.30 36.31 -34.23
CA GLY A 127 -11.31 37.77 -34.17
C GLY A 127 -11.39 38.46 -35.55
N LEU A 128 -10.77 37.85 -36.57
CA LEU A 128 -10.68 38.39 -37.93
C LEU A 128 -11.82 37.96 -38.85
N ALA A 129 -12.55 36.88 -38.54
CA ALA A 129 -13.66 36.42 -39.35
C ALA A 129 -14.74 37.50 -39.42
N ILE A 130 -15.12 37.93 -40.63
CA ILE A 130 -16.15 38.95 -40.83
C ILE A 130 -17.55 38.30 -40.84
N ALA A 131 -17.64 37.07 -41.37
CA ALA A 131 -18.89 36.32 -41.42
C ALA A 131 -19.20 35.64 -40.07
N PRO A 132 -20.45 35.78 -39.56
CA PRO A 132 -20.86 35.19 -38.28
C PRO A 132 -20.77 33.66 -38.28
N ASP A 133 -21.02 33.02 -39.42
CA ASP A 133 -20.97 31.56 -39.56
C ASP A 133 -19.54 31.03 -39.40
N VAL A 134 -18.56 31.77 -39.93
CA VAL A 134 -17.13 31.44 -39.79
C VAL A 134 -16.67 31.61 -38.33
N ARG A 135 -17.17 32.64 -37.63
CA ARG A 135 -16.91 32.82 -36.20
C ARG A 135 -17.49 31.68 -35.37
N ALA A 136 -18.76 31.33 -35.61
CA ALA A 136 -19.44 30.26 -34.90
C ALA A 136 -18.72 28.92 -35.11
N TYR A 137 -18.35 28.60 -36.35
CA TYR A 137 -17.62 27.38 -36.69
C TYR A 137 -16.23 27.35 -36.02
N ALA A 138 -15.48 28.46 -36.08
CA ALA A 138 -14.17 28.55 -35.45
C ALA A 138 -14.24 28.48 -33.91
N THR A 139 -15.27 29.04 -33.28
CA THR A 139 -15.53 28.89 -31.85
C THR A 139 -15.88 27.46 -31.46
N ILE A 140 -16.74 26.79 -32.24
CA ILE A 140 -17.09 25.38 -32.01
C ILE A 140 -15.84 24.51 -32.15
N ALA A 141 -15.01 24.73 -33.19
CA ALA A 141 -13.76 24.00 -33.38
C ALA A 141 -12.77 24.22 -32.23
N LEU A 142 -12.64 25.47 -31.73
CA LEU A 142 -11.83 25.81 -30.56
C LEU A 142 -12.32 25.05 -29.32
N VAL A 143 -13.61 25.12 -29.00
CA VAL A 143 -14.19 24.50 -27.80
C VAL A 143 -14.11 22.98 -27.88
N LEU A 144 -14.35 22.37 -29.04
CA LEU A 144 -14.27 20.92 -29.24
C LEU A 144 -12.84 20.38 -29.21
N SER A 145 -11.85 21.18 -29.61
CA SER A 145 -10.45 20.74 -29.63
C SER A 145 -9.93 20.31 -28.26
N LEU A 146 -10.45 20.89 -27.18
CA LEU A 146 -10.02 20.59 -25.81
C LEU A 146 -10.56 19.26 -25.28
N PRO A 147 -11.88 19.01 -25.26
CA PRO A 147 -12.42 17.74 -24.82
C PRO A 147 -11.96 16.61 -25.74
N LEU A 148 -11.81 16.86 -27.04
CA LEU A 148 -11.34 15.84 -27.97
C LEU A 148 -9.87 15.52 -27.76
N SER A 149 -8.98 16.48 -27.50
CA SER A 149 -7.57 16.16 -27.22
C SER A 149 -7.43 15.45 -25.88
N LEU A 150 -8.17 15.86 -24.85
CA LEU A 150 -8.15 15.23 -23.53
C LEU A 150 -8.76 13.82 -23.56
N CYS A 151 -9.92 13.66 -24.22
CA CYS A 151 -10.55 12.35 -24.38
C CYS A 151 -9.71 11.46 -25.28
N TYR A 152 -9.14 11.99 -26.36
CA TYR A 152 -8.21 11.25 -27.19
C TYR A 152 -6.98 10.87 -26.38
N TYR A 153 -6.42 11.74 -25.56
CA TYR A 153 -5.26 11.42 -24.74
C TYR A 153 -5.60 10.36 -23.69
N ILE A 154 -6.59 10.59 -22.82
CA ILE A 154 -7.01 9.63 -21.78
C ILE A 154 -7.41 8.29 -22.41
N ALA A 155 -8.21 8.32 -23.48
CA ALA A 155 -8.63 7.09 -24.14
C ALA A 155 -7.46 6.44 -24.89
N TYR A 156 -6.67 7.18 -25.67
CA TYR A 156 -5.58 6.61 -26.46
C TYR A 156 -4.42 6.16 -25.60
N THR A 157 -4.00 6.88 -24.55
CA THR A 157 -2.90 6.44 -23.69
C THR A 157 -3.33 5.35 -22.74
N LYS A 158 -4.57 5.35 -22.23
CA LYS A 158 -5.08 4.18 -21.51
C LYS A 158 -5.34 3.00 -22.43
N LEU A 159 -5.82 3.21 -23.65
CA LEU A 159 -6.04 2.12 -24.61
C LEU A 159 -4.71 1.65 -25.22
N ALA A 160 -3.70 2.50 -25.36
CA ALA A 160 -2.37 2.17 -25.84
C ALA A 160 -1.50 1.58 -24.73
N SER A 161 -1.67 1.98 -23.47
CA SER A 161 -1.08 1.29 -22.32
C SER A 161 -1.77 -0.04 -22.08
N LEU A 162 -3.10 -0.13 -22.21
CA LEU A 162 -3.81 -1.40 -22.24
C LEU A 162 -3.40 -2.23 -23.44
N LYS A 163 -3.23 -1.67 -24.64
CA LYS A 163 -2.81 -2.42 -25.83
C LYS A 163 -1.34 -2.78 -25.79
N SER A 164 -0.44 -1.95 -25.26
CA SER A 164 0.97 -2.29 -25.09
C SER A 164 1.13 -3.32 -23.97
N ASN A 165 0.32 -3.24 -22.92
CA ASN A 165 0.22 -4.27 -21.89
C ASN A 165 -0.47 -5.53 -22.40
N ILE A 166 -1.45 -5.48 -23.31
CA ILE A 166 -2.10 -6.64 -23.96
C ILE A 166 -1.21 -7.21 -25.07
N THR A 167 -0.35 -6.41 -25.71
CA THR A 167 0.60 -6.89 -26.72
C THR A 167 1.85 -7.43 -26.04
N ARG A 168 2.24 -6.88 -24.87
CA ARG A 168 3.21 -7.50 -23.94
C ARG A 168 2.62 -8.75 -23.27
N GLN A 169 1.39 -8.73 -22.76
CA GLN A 169 0.69 -9.89 -22.16
C GLN A 169 0.16 -10.89 -23.20
N GLY A 170 0.09 -10.51 -24.48
CA GLY A 170 -0.32 -11.36 -25.60
C GLY A 170 0.87 -11.99 -26.33
N ARG A 171 2.06 -11.39 -26.23
CA ARG A 171 3.35 -12.07 -26.46
C ARG A 171 3.90 -12.77 -25.20
N LEU A 172 3.40 -12.42 -24.02
CA LEU A 172 3.58 -13.13 -22.74
C LEU A 172 2.30 -13.88 -22.32
N ALA A 173 1.44 -14.23 -23.29
CA ALA A 173 0.59 -15.38 -23.11
C ALA A 173 1.56 -16.55 -23.28
N PRO A 174 1.88 -17.33 -22.24
CA PRO A 174 2.68 -18.51 -22.42
C PRO A 174 1.89 -19.43 -23.34
N SER A 175 2.25 -19.45 -24.62
CA SER A 175 2.35 -20.73 -25.27
C SER A 175 3.20 -21.54 -24.31
N TYR A 176 2.60 -22.57 -23.70
CA TYR A 176 3.31 -23.66 -23.02
C TYR A 176 4.10 -24.45 -24.09
N GLY A 177 4.88 -23.73 -24.90
CA GLY A 177 5.82 -24.17 -25.89
C GLY A 177 7.14 -24.40 -25.18
N ARG A 178 7.22 -25.59 -24.58
CA ARG A 178 8.41 -26.40 -24.33
C ARG A 178 9.63 -25.96 -25.17
N ALA A 179 10.52 -25.11 -24.61
CA ALA A 179 11.97 -25.11 -24.87
C ALA A 179 12.69 -23.93 -24.17
N GLY A 180 13.29 -24.19 -23.01
CA GLY A 180 14.73 -23.98 -22.82
C GLY A 180 15.29 -22.57 -22.65
N ASP A 181 14.70 -21.70 -21.82
CA ASP A 181 15.45 -20.57 -21.28
C ASP A 181 15.06 -20.27 -19.81
N ASP A 182 15.85 -20.79 -18.87
CA ASP A 182 15.59 -20.82 -17.41
C ASP A 182 15.67 -19.44 -16.72
N GLY A 183 16.04 -18.38 -17.45
CA GLY A 183 16.21 -17.03 -16.87
C GLY A 183 14.91 -16.28 -16.55
N GLY A 184 13.77 -16.66 -17.17
CA GLY A 184 12.53 -15.87 -17.10
C GLY A 184 11.72 -15.99 -15.80
N SER A 185 11.77 -17.15 -15.14
CA SER A 185 10.90 -17.43 -13.97
C SER A 185 11.25 -16.58 -12.75
N ARG A 186 12.55 -16.39 -12.48
CA ARG A 186 13.04 -15.66 -11.29
C ARG A 186 12.67 -14.19 -11.30
N SER A 187 12.84 -13.52 -12.44
CA SER A 187 12.45 -12.11 -12.59
C SER A 187 10.93 -11.92 -12.43
N SER A 188 10.14 -12.91 -12.82
CA SER A 188 8.68 -12.86 -12.68
C SER A 188 8.25 -12.96 -11.21
N ALA A 189 8.87 -13.84 -10.44
CA ALA A 189 8.57 -14.02 -9.01
C ALA A 189 8.90 -12.77 -8.18
N ALA A 190 10.08 -12.17 -8.39
CA ALA A 190 10.47 -10.95 -7.69
C ALA A 190 9.53 -9.77 -8.01
N LEU A 191 9.06 -9.68 -9.26
CA LEU A 191 8.05 -8.69 -9.66
C LEU A 191 6.71 -8.95 -8.95
N ALA A 192 6.28 -10.21 -8.86
CA ALA A 192 5.04 -10.58 -8.19
C ALA A 192 5.07 -10.22 -6.70
N VAL A 193 6.19 -10.40 -6.00
CA VAL A 193 6.38 -9.93 -4.61
C VAL A 193 6.17 -8.43 -4.48
N LYS A 194 6.84 -7.63 -5.34
CA LYS A 194 6.68 -6.17 -5.34
C LYS A 194 5.24 -5.74 -5.61
N MET A 195 4.56 -6.41 -6.54
CA MET A 195 3.15 -6.16 -6.83
C MET A 195 2.24 -6.53 -5.64
N ALA A 196 2.49 -7.68 -4.99
CA ALA A 196 1.73 -8.13 -3.84
C ALA A 196 1.87 -7.15 -2.66
N MET A 197 3.08 -6.64 -2.40
CA MET A 197 3.33 -5.59 -1.42
C MET A 197 2.58 -4.30 -1.76
N MET A 198 2.60 -3.88 -3.04
CA MET A 198 1.86 -2.70 -3.46
C MET A 198 0.36 -2.86 -3.22
N TYR A 199 -0.23 -3.99 -3.65
CA TYR A 199 -1.65 -4.29 -3.42
C TYR A 199 -2.00 -4.32 -1.93
N GLN A 200 -1.12 -4.88 -1.10
CA GLN A 200 -1.30 -4.88 0.34
C GLN A 200 -1.33 -3.44 0.90
N LYS A 201 -0.39 -2.59 0.48
CA LYS A 201 -0.31 -1.18 0.92
C LYS A 201 -1.54 -0.36 0.53
N ILE A 202 -2.14 -0.62 -0.64
CA ILE A 202 -3.37 0.07 -1.09
C ILE A 202 -4.66 -0.58 -0.55
N GLY A 203 -4.56 -1.59 0.32
CA GLY A 203 -5.72 -2.24 0.94
C GLY A 203 -6.47 -3.24 0.05
N ARG A 204 -5.86 -3.71 -1.05
CA ARG A 204 -6.46 -4.69 -1.99
C ARG A 204 -6.14 -6.13 -1.55
N ALA A 205 -6.69 -6.51 -0.41
CA ALA A 205 -6.34 -7.75 0.27
C ALA A 205 -6.68 -9.02 -0.55
N GLU A 206 -7.83 -9.06 -1.23
CA GLU A 206 -8.23 -10.22 -2.05
C GLU A 206 -7.28 -10.42 -3.23
N GLU A 207 -6.95 -9.35 -3.95
CA GLU A 207 -6.03 -9.40 -5.07
C GLU A 207 -4.60 -9.74 -4.63
N THR A 208 -4.17 -9.26 -3.47
CA THR A 208 -2.89 -9.69 -2.86
C THR A 208 -2.89 -11.19 -2.61
N ILE A 209 -3.93 -11.74 -1.99
CA ILE A 209 -4.02 -13.18 -1.69
C ILE A 209 -3.99 -14.00 -2.97
N GLN A 210 -4.79 -13.62 -3.97
CA GLN A 210 -4.84 -14.32 -5.26
C GLN A 210 -3.47 -14.31 -5.96
N LEU A 211 -2.82 -13.15 -6.06
CA LEU A 211 -1.50 -13.02 -6.68
C LEU A 211 -0.45 -13.88 -5.97
N VAL A 212 -0.45 -13.86 -4.63
CA VAL A 212 0.46 -14.71 -3.84
C VAL A 212 0.22 -16.19 -4.12
N ASP A 213 -1.04 -16.64 -4.11
CA ASP A 213 -1.39 -18.04 -4.34
C ASP A 213 -0.99 -18.54 -5.73
N GLU A 214 -1.23 -17.72 -6.76
CA GLU A 214 -0.79 -17.99 -8.12
C GLU A 214 0.74 -18.08 -8.24
N THR A 215 1.46 -17.21 -7.54
CA THR A 215 2.93 -17.19 -7.55
C THR A 215 3.51 -18.41 -6.81
N LEU A 216 2.98 -18.74 -5.63
CA LEU A 216 3.41 -19.91 -4.85
C LEU A 216 3.12 -21.24 -5.57
N GLU A 217 2.07 -21.30 -6.39
CA GLU A 217 1.74 -22.47 -7.22
C GLU A 217 2.80 -22.78 -8.29
N VAL A 218 3.57 -21.78 -8.75
CA VAL A 218 4.64 -21.99 -9.75
C VAL A 218 5.74 -22.90 -9.19
N TRP A 219 6.24 -22.61 -7.98
CA TRP A 219 7.27 -23.44 -7.34
C TRP A 219 6.74 -24.84 -6.98
N ARG A 220 5.50 -24.95 -6.51
CA ARG A 220 4.85 -26.25 -6.19
C ARG A 220 4.63 -27.16 -7.41
N LYS A 221 4.59 -26.60 -8.63
CA LYS A 221 4.44 -27.38 -9.87
C LYS A 221 5.76 -27.78 -10.49
N SER A 222 6.82 -27.00 -10.27
CA SER A 222 8.16 -27.28 -10.81
C SER A 222 8.66 -28.67 -10.39
N GLY A 223 8.41 -29.07 -9.14
CA GLY A 223 8.79 -30.40 -8.62
C GLY A 223 8.02 -31.58 -9.22
N LYS A 224 6.83 -31.36 -9.78
CA LYS A 224 5.93 -32.44 -10.25
C LYS A 224 6.22 -32.91 -11.68
N GLY A 225 6.95 -32.12 -12.47
CA GLY A 225 7.20 -32.39 -13.89
C GLY A 225 8.11 -33.59 -14.19
N ALA A 226 8.88 -34.08 -13.22
CA ALA A 226 9.87 -35.14 -13.42
C ALA A 226 9.47 -36.51 -12.83
N ILE A 227 8.38 -36.61 -12.06
CA ILE A 227 8.03 -37.82 -11.30
C ILE A 227 6.59 -38.26 -11.63
N THR A 228 6.32 -38.62 -12.88
CA THR A 228 5.07 -39.30 -13.28
C THR A 228 5.17 -40.83 -13.23
N ASN A 229 6.26 -41.41 -12.72
CA ASN A 229 6.40 -42.86 -12.62
C ASN A 229 6.06 -43.38 -11.22
N LEU A 230 4.95 -44.12 -11.18
CA LEU A 230 4.41 -44.94 -10.09
C LEU A 230 5.48 -45.53 -9.15
N GLY A 231 5.51 -45.11 -7.88
CA GLY A 231 6.17 -45.91 -6.84
C GLY A 231 6.59 -45.19 -5.55
N GLN A 232 6.98 -43.92 -5.60
CA GLN A 232 7.54 -43.26 -4.40
C GLN A 232 6.47 -42.52 -3.59
N ARG A 233 5.94 -43.20 -2.57
CA ARG A 233 5.08 -42.60 -1.53
C ARG A 233 5.84 -41.68 -0.56
N GLU A 234 7.16 -41.85 -0.42
CA GLU A 234 8.00 -41.11 0.55
C GLU A 234 8.18 -39.61 0.25
N GLY A 235 7.76 -39.12 -0.92
CA GLY A 235 7.87 -37.70 -1.30
C GLY A 235 6.61 -36.84 -1.07
N ARG A 236 5.52 -37.42 -0.54
CA ARG A 236 4.21 -36.73 -0.47
C ARG A 236 3.91 -36.02 0.85
N GLU A 237 4.82 -36.07 1.82
CA GLU A 237 4.62 -35.36 3.07
C GLU A 237 4.62 -33.84 2.82
N GLU A 238 3.49 -33.21 3.11
CA GLU A 238 3.34 -31.76 3.07
C GLU A 238 4.06 -31.15 4.28
N ILE A 239 5.01 -30.26 4.00
CA ILE A 239 5.79 -29.55 5.01
C ILE A 239 5.03 -28.32 5.51
N GLY A 240 4.44 -27.54 4.60
CA GLY A 240 3.65 -26.35 4.93
C GLY A 240 3.14 -25.66 3.68
N SER A 241 1.95 -25.05 3.75
CA SER A 241 1.35 -24.27 2.66
C SER A 241 1.34 -24.97 1.28
N GLY A 242 1.14 -26.29 1.28
CA GLY A 242 1.12 -27.12 0.07
C GLY A 242 2.50 -27.45 -0.51
N PHE A 243 3.61 -27.05 0.11
CA PHE A 243 4.95 -27.47 -0.28
C PHE A 243 5.28 -28.83 0.30
N THR A 244 5.81 -29.72 -0.54
CA THR A 244 6.37 -31.00 -0.12
C THR A 244 7.88 -30.93 -0.02
N ARG A 245 8.49 -31.94 0.62
CA ARG A 245 9.96 -32.03 0.70
C ARG A 245 10.64 -32.06 -0.68
N CYS A 246 9.97 -32.61 -1.70
CA CYS A 246 10.46 -32.63 -3.07
C CYS A 246 10.47 -31.24 -3.71
N ASP A 247 9.50 -30.39 -3.37
CA ASP A 247 9.42 -29.02 -3.88
C ASP A 247 10.50 -28.12 -3.28
N LEU A 248 10.94 -28.39 -2.04
CA LEU A 248 11.94 -27.58 -1.34
C LEU A 248 13.39 -27.91 -1.72
N LYS A 249 13.68 -29.16 -2.11
CA LYS A 249 15.04 -29.60 -2.47
C LYS A 249 15.72 -28.79 -3.58
N PRO A 250 15.05 -28.44 -4.69
CA PRO A 250 15.66 -27.71 -5.79
C PRO A 250 15.65 -26.19 -5.61
N LEU A 251 15.07 -25.65 -4.52
CA LEU A 251 14.99 -24.21 -4.34
C LEU A 251 16.38 -23.61 -4.14
N GLU A 252 16.60 -22.46 -4.77
CA GLU A 252 17.75 -21.60 -4.47
C GLU A 252 17.46 -20.68 -3.27
N PRO A 253 18.49 -20.11 -2.63
CA PRO A 253 18.32 -19.25 -1.46
C PRO A 253 17.40 -18.05 -1.72
N GLU A 254 17.55 -17.38 -2.86
CA GLU A 254 16.71 -16.23 -3.22
C GLU A 254 15.24 -16.63 -3.43
N GLU A 255 14.97 -17.85 -3.91
CA GLU A 255 13.60 -18.33 -4.08
C GLU A 255 12.95 -18.65 -2.72
N LEU A 256 13.72 -19.20 -1.79
CA LEU A 256 13.28 -19.39 -0.41
C LEU A 256 12.92 -18.04 0.25
N GLU A 257 13.76 -17.01 0.09
CA GLU A 257 13.46 -15.65 0.60
C GLU A 257 12.12 -15.13 0.07
N LEU A 258 11.89 -15.21 -1.24
CA LEU A 258 10.64 -14.78 -1.87
C LEU A 258 9.43 -15.56 -1.37
N ILE A 259 9.55 -16.88 -1.16
CA ILE A 259 8.47 -17.71 -0.62
C ILE A 259 8.10 -17.27 0.80
N ILE A 260 9.09 -17.08 1.68
CA ILE A 260 8.85 -16.62 3.06
C ILE A 260 8.20 -15.23 3.06
N GLU A 261 8.65 -14.33 2.19
CA GLU A 261 8.09 -12.99 2.05
C GLU A 261 6.64 -13.01 1.55
N LEU A 262 6.33 -13.82 0.55
CA LEU A 262 4.97 -14.02 0.04
C LEU A 262 4.02 -14.54 1.13
N LEU A 263 4.46 -15.51 1.94
CA LEU A 263 3.65 -16.05 3.05
C LEU A 263 3.35 -14.98 4.10
N LYS A 264 4.33 -14.12 4.43
CA LYS A 264 4.13 -12.96 5.32
C LYS A 264 3.11 -11.98 4.74
N ILE A 265 3.25 -11.62 3.47
CA ILE A 265 2.32 -10.71 2.77
C ILE A 265 0.90 -11.28 2.78
N LYS A 266 0.74 -12.57 2.46
CA LYS A 266 -0.56 -13.27 2.50
C LYS A 266 -1.16 -13.30 3.90
N GLY A 267 -0.36 -13.58 4.92
CA GLY A 267 -0.81 -13.56 6.31
C GLY A 267 -1.37 -12.19 6.72
N ASN A 268 -0.67 -11.11 6.35
CA ASN A 268 -1.15 -9.76 6.62
C ASN A 268 -2.43 -9.41 5.84
N ALA A 269 -2.52 -9.80 4.57
CA ALA A 269 -3.72 -9.58 3.76
C ALA A 269 -4.94 -10.33 4.34
N LEU A 270 -4.76 -11.57 4.81
CA LEU A 270 -5.82 -12.34 5.47
C LEU A 270 -6.31 -11.67 6.76
N ARG A 271 -5.40 -11.10 7.56
CA ARG A 271 -5.76 -10.33 8.76
C ARG A 271 -6.59 -9.09 8.41
N ALA A 272 -6.21 -8.38 7.35
CA ALA A 272 -6.95 -7.21 6.88
C ALA A 272 -8.34 -7.59 6.37
N LEU A 273 -8.46 -8.69 5.63
CA LEU A 273 -9.72 -9.12 5.01
C LEU A 273 -10.72 -9.73 6.01
N HIS A 274 -10.23 -10.54 6.96
CA HIS A 274 -11.07 -11.35 7.84
C HIS A 274 -11.03 -10.94 9.32
N GLY A 275 -10.33 -9.84 9.65
CA GLY A 275 -10.19 -9.37 11.03
C GLY A 275 -9.66 -10.46 11.95
N GLN A 276 -10.38 -10.74 13.03
CA GLN A 276 -9.98 -11.73 14.04
C GLN A 276 -9.83 -13.15 13.47
N ALA A 277 -10.71 -13.58 12.56
CA ALA A 277 -10.58 -14.89 11.91
C ALA A 277 -9.33 -14.99 11.04
N GLY A 278 -8.93 -13.87 10.43
CA GLY A 278 -7.70 -13.75 9.65
C GLY A 278 -6.43 -13.91 10.48
N VAL A 279 -6.49 -13.63 11.79
CA VAL A 279 -5.35 -13.80 12.70
C VAL A 279 -4.97 -15.28 12.83
N ALA A 280 -5.95 -16.19 12.97
CA ALA A 280 -5.69 -17.63 13.03
C ALA A 280 -5.14 -18.17 11.70
N MET A 281 -5.64 -17.67 10.56
CA MET A 281 -5.13 -18.06 9.25
C MET A 281 -3.68 -17.57 9.05
N SER A 282 -3.38 -16.33 9.45
CA SER A 282 -2.01 -15.80 9.45
C SER A 282 -1.08 -16.60 10.36
N ALA A 283 -1.57 -17.09 11.51
CA ALA A 283 -0.77 -17.92 12.41
C ALA A 283 -0.35 -19.24 11.74
N ARG A 284 -1.27 -19.90 11.03
CA ARG A 284 -0.96 -21.10 10.25
C ARG A 284 0.10 -20.83 9.19
N LEU A 285 -0.01 -19.72 8.44
CA LEU A 285 0.98 -19.35 7.42
C LEU A 285 2.37 -19.05 8.02
N ASN A 286 2.44 -18.42 9.19
CA ASN A 286 3.72 -18.16 9.85
C ASN A 286 4.37 -19.46 10.34
N VAL A 287 3.59 -20.40 10.88
CA VAL A 287 4.08 -21.73 11.26
C VAL A 287 4.54 -22.50 10.02
N ASP A 288 3.79 -22.46 8.92
CA ASP A 288 4.19 -23.07 7.66
C ASP A 288 5.49 -22.47 7.12
N ALA A 289 5.66 -21.15 7.23
CA ALA A 289 6.89 -20.47 6.82
C ALA A 289 8.11 -20.95 7.63
N LEU A 290 7.98 -21.13 8.95
CA LEU A 290 9.03 -21.74 9.78
C LEU A 290 9.36 -23.16 9.34
N LYS A 291 8.34 -24.01 9.14
CA LYS A 291 8.53 -25.39 8.68
C LYS A 291 9.23 -25.46 7.33
N ILE A 292 8.82 -24.61 6.38
CA ILE A 292 9.45 -24.51 5.06
C ILE A 292 10.92 -24.11 5.21
N PHE A 293 11.21 -23.08 6.01
CA PHE A 293 12.57 -22.61 6.24
C PHE A 293 13.46 -23.71 6.85
N GLU A 294 12.98 -24.39 7.90
CA GLU A 294 13.70 -25.47 8.60
C GLU A 294 13.96 -26.70 7.72
N ASN A 295 13.05 -27.02 6.80
CA ASN A 295 13.15 -28.21 5.96
C ASN A 295 13.75 -27.94 4.58
N CYS A 296 14.04 -26.68 4.23
CA CYS A 296 14.62 -26.30 2.94
C CYS A 296 16.16 -26.29 3.02
N PRO A 297 16.87 -27.11 2.23
CA PRO A 297 18.34 -27.12 2.22
C PRO A 297 18.96 -25.75 1.88
N ALA A 298 18.25 -24.92 1.11
CA ALA A 298 18.68 -23.59 0.72
C ALA A 298 18.82 -22.63 1.91
N ALA A 299 18.14 -22.88 3.04
CA ALA A 299 18.21 -22.03 4.23
C ALA A 299 19.64 -21.89 4.75
N SER A 300 20.42 -22.98 4.72
CA SER A 300 21.83 -23.01 5.13
C SER A 300 22.76 -22.18 4.24
N LYS A 301 22.30 -21.80 3.04
CA LYS A 301 23.05 -21.05 2.03
C LYS A 301 22.61 -19.59 1.93
N LEU A 302 21.62 -19.17 2.71
CA LEU A 302 21.16 -17.79 2.74
C LEU A 302 22.28 -16.88 3.22
N ARG A 303 22.48 -15.77 2.51
CA ARG A 303 23.44 -14.74 2.94
C ARG A 303 22.91 -13.95 4.13
N ASP A 304 21.60 -13.72 4.16
CA ASP A 304 20.92 -13.04 5.24
C ASP A 304 19.76 -13.90 5.74
N THR A 305 19.92 -14.46 6.93
CA THR A 305 18.85 -15.23 7.58
C THR A 305 17.80 -14.33 8.24
N SER A 306 17.97 -13.00 8.22
CA SER A 306 17.06 -12.07 8.90
C SER A 306 15.61 -12.14 8.43
N ILE A 307 15.38 -12.65 7.22
CA ILE A 307 14.05 -12.77 6.61
C ILE A 307 13.07 -13.59 7.48
N ILE A 308 13.57 -14.56 8.25
CA ILE A 308 12.76 -15.44 9.11
C ILE A 308 12.52 -14.85 10.51
N PHE A 309 13.34 -13.90 10.97
CA PHE A 309 13.24 -13.35 12.34
C PHE A 309 11.90 -12.66 12.66
N PRO A 310 11.27 -11.91 11.72
CA PRO A 310 9.90 -11.45 11.90
C PRO A 310 8.90 -12.60 12.09
N VAL A 311 9.10 -13.73 11.42
CA VAL A 311 8.22 -14.90 11.55
C VAL A 311 8.35 -15.53 12.93
N TYR A 312 9.56 -15.71 13.46
CA TYR A 312 9.79 -16.13 14.85
C TYR A 312 9.03 -15.23 15.84
N SER A 313 9.16 -13.90 15.71
CA SER A 313 8.47 -12.97 16.60
C SER A 313 6.94 -13.02 16.46
N LEU A 314 6.42 -13.21 15.24
CA LEU A 314 4.98 -13.30 15.01
C LEU A 314 4.38 -14.58 15.58
N VAL A 315 5.03 -15.72 15.39
CA VAL A 315 4.59 -17.01 15.96
C VAL A 315 4.63 -16.93 17.49
N GLY A 316 5.70 -16.40 18.07
CA GLY A 316 5.78 -16.19 19.52
C GLY A 316 4.64 -15.30 20.06
N MET A 317 4.27 -14.23 19.33
CA MET A 317 3.13 -13.40 19.71
C MET A 317 1.79 -14.15 19.58
N GLN A 318 1.61 -14.95 18.53
CA GLN A 318 0.39 -15.72 18.30
C GLN A 318 0.19 -16.82 19.35
N ILE A 319 1.29 -17.42 19.83
CA ILE A 319 1.29 -18.31 20.98
C ILE A 319 0.83 -17.57 22.25
N LYS A 320 1.39 -16.39 22.53
CA LYS A 320 1.00 -15.57 23.71
C LYS A 320 -0.47 -15.17 23.72
N LEU A 321 -1.05 -14.95 22.56
CA LEU A 321 -2.45 -14.60 22.38
C LEU A 321 -3.40 -15.81 22.40
N GLY A 322 -2.89 -17.03 22.57
CA GLY A 322 -3.70 -18.26 22.59
C GLY A 322 -4.29 -18.62 21.22
N ILE A 323 -3.70 -18.12 20.12
CA ILE A 323 -4.09 -18.49 18.75
C ILE A 323 -3.43 -19.81 18.35
N ILE A 324 -2.22 -20.02 18.85
CA ILE A 324 -1.48 -21.28 18.73
C ILE A 324 -1.44 -21.90 20.11
N ASP A 325 -1.98 -23.11 20.22
CA ASP A 325 -2.00 -23.86 21.48
C ASP A 325 -0.58 -24.25 21.90
N GLN A 326 -0.30 -24.20 23.20
CA GLN A 326 0.94 -24.65 23.80
C GLN A 326 0.70 -25.29 25.17
N ASP A 327 1.70 -25.97 25.71
CA ASP A 327 1.64 -26.52 27.06
C ASP A 327 1.77 -25.42 28.14
N ASP A 328 1.33 -25.72 29.36
CA ASP A 328 1.45 -24.82 30.52
C ASP A 328 2.91 -24.53 30.92
N LYS A 329 3.86 -25.30 30.36
CA LYS A 329 5.31 -25.14 30.60
C LYS A 329 5.95 -24.18 29.61
N PHE A 330 5.20 -23.67 28.63
CA PHE A 330 5.69 -22.81 27.57
C PHE A 330 6.84 -23.45 26.79
N SER A 331 6.82 -24.78 26.59
CA SER A 331 7.90 -25.54 25.95
C SER A 331 8.11 -25.10 24.51
N LEU A 332 7.02 -25.02 23.72
CA LEU A 332 7.05 -24.58 22.33
C LEU A 332 7.58 -23.15 22.20
N GLU A 333 7.06 -22.23 23.01
CA GLU A 333 7.48 -20.82 22.97
C GLU A 333 8.94 -20.64 23.40
N MET A 334 9.39 -21.41 24.39
CA MET A 334 10.79 -21.38 24.85
C MET A 334 11.74 -21.89 23.76
N GLU A 335 11.45 -23.05 23.17
CA GLU A 335 12.27 -23.63 22.10
C GLU A 335 12.37 -22.66 20.90
N LEU A 336 11.25 -22.05 20.52
CA LEU A 336 11.19 -21.05 19.46
C LEU A 336 12.06 -19.83 19.78
N ALA A 337 11.98 -19.31 21.00
CA ALA A 337 12.76 -18.15 21.44
C ALA A 337 14.26 -18.45 21.57
N GLU A 338 14.64 -19.65 22.03
CA GLU A 338 16.03 -20.09 22.11
C GLU A 338 16.66 -20.22 20.71
N ARG A 339 15.95 -20.84 19.76
CA ARG A 339 16.38 -20.92 18.36
C ARG A 339 16.53 -19.55 17.73
N TYR A 340 15.53 -18.69 17.93
CA TYR A 340 15.60 -17.31 17.46
C TYR A 340 16.81 -16.57 18.04
N CYS A 341 17.09 -16.71 19.34
CA CYS A 341 18.28 -16.14 19.97
C CYS A 341 19.58 -16.67 19.38
N HIS A 342 19.65 -17.97 19.07
CA HIS A 342 20.85 -18.58 18.48
C HIS A 342 21.13 -18.06 17.07
N GLU A 343 20.11 -18.01 16.21
CA GLU A 343 20.27 -17.58 14.82
C GLU A 343 20.51 -16.06 14.69
N ALA A 344 19.93 -15.26 15.59
CA ALA A 344 20.01 -13.80 15.51
C ALA A 344 21.33 -13.19 16.02
N GLN A 345 22.25 -13.98 16.58
CA GLN A 345 23.48 -13.47 17.25
C GLN A 345 24.35 -12.57 16.37
N VAL A 346 24.28 -12.75 15.05
CA VAL A 346 25.06 -11.98 14.07
C VAL A 346 24.52 -10.56 13.83
N GLN A 347 23.29 -10.27 14.24
CA GLN A 347 22.62 -8.98 14.04
C GLN A 347 22.06 -8.46 15.37
N SER A 348 22.75 -7.49 15.96
CA SER A 348 22.53 -7.00 17.33
C SER A 348 21.08 -6.64 17.66
N TYR A 349 20.37 -5.96 16.77
CA TYR A 349 18.99 -5.52 17.02
C TYR A 349 17.97 -6.68 16.97
N HIS A 350 18.20 -7.67 16.10
CA HIS A 350 17.42 -8.92 16.08
C HIS A 350 17.72 -9.76 17.32
N PHE A 351 18.99 -9.85 17.72
CA PHE A 351 19.38 -10.55 18.93
C PHE A 351 18.75 -9.93 20.18
N ALA A 352 18.76 -8.60 20.30
CA ALA A 352 18.05 -7.88 21.37
C ALA A 352 16.56 -8.23 21.38
N ARG A 353 15.92 -8.26 20.19
CA ARG A 353 14.51 -8.64 20.05
C ARG A 353 14.24 -10.11 20.42
N ALA A 354 15.20 -11.01 20.22
CA ALA A 354 15.10 -12.39 20.65
C ALA A 354 15.26 -12.51 22.18
N LEU A 355 16.24 -11.80 22.77
CA LEU A 355 16.49 -11.80 24.22
C LEU A 355 15.28 -11.32 25.03
N ILE A 356 14.58 -10.28 24.56
CA ILE A 356 13.35 -9.82 25.23
C ILE A 356 12.27 -10.90 25.21
N SER A 357 12.20 -11.72 24.15
CA SER A 357 11.23 -12.82 24.08
C SER A 357 11.52 -13.86 25.17
N LEU A 358 12.79 -14.24 25.39
CA LEU A 358 13.19 -15.11 26.49
C LEU A 358 12.92 -14.48 27.86
N ALA A 359 13.24 -13.19 28.03
CA ALA A 359 12.99 -12.47 29.28
C ALA A 359 11.50 -12.46 29.63
N GLU A 360 10.61 -12.18 28.67
CA GLU A 360 9.15 -12.21 28.86
C GLU A 360 8.63 -13.60 29.23
N ILE A 361 9.15 -14.67 28.61
CA ILE A 361 8.75 -16.04 28.96
C ILE A 361 9.16 -16.36 30.41
N HIS A 362 10.39 -16.02 30.80
CA HIS A 362 10.85 -16.21 32.18
C HIS A 362 10.08 -15.35 33.19
N GLY A 363 9.75 -14.11 32.81
CA GLY A 363 8.91 -13.22 33.59
C GLY A 363 7.53 -13.81 33.87
N ARG A 364 6.87 -14.35 32.83
CA ARG A 364 5.56 -15.01 32.96
C ARG A 364 5.62 -16.32 33.75
N LYS A 365 6.75 -17.04 33.72
CA LYS A 365 7.01 -18.20 34.59
C LYS A 365 7.26 -17.82 36.06
N GLY A 366 7.29 -16.53 36.40
CA GLY A 366 7.65 -16.03 37.72
C GLY A 366 9.15 -16.10 38.03
N ASN A 367 9.99 -16.50 37.06
CA ASN A 367 11.44 -16.56 37.23
C ASN A 367 12.08 -15.20 36.89
N LEU A 368 11.77 -14.21 37.73
CA LEU A 368 12.18 -12.82 37.51
C LEU A 368 13.71 -12.65 37.51
N CYS A 369 14.45 -13.44 38.30
CA CYS A 369 15.92 -13.37 38.31
C CYS A 369 16.53 -13.81 36.96
N LYS A 370 16.02 -14.89 36.34
CA LYS A 370 16.48 -15.28 34.99
C LYS A 370 16.09 -14.23 33.96
N ALA A 371 14.88 -13.67 34.07
CA ALA A 371 14.40 -12.64 33.17
C ALA A 371 15.31 -11.39 33.20
N GLN A 372 15.76 -10.97 34.40
CA GLN A 372 16.70 -9.87 34.59
C GLN A 372 18.07 -10.12 33.95
N LYS A 373 18.61 -11.33 34.02
CA LYS A 373 19.88 -11.67 33.34
C LYS A 373 19.84 -11.43 31.83
N TYR A 374 18.69 -11.69 31.19
CA TYR A 374 18.54 -11.37 29.77
C TYR A 374 18.52 -9.88 29.49
N PHE A 375 18.01 -9.06 30.41
CA PHE A 375 18.10 -7.60 30.31
C PHE A 375 19.51 -7.08 30.50
N GLU A 376 20.31 -7.67 31.38
CA GLU A 376 21.73 -7.31 31.55
C GLU A 376 22.51 -7.55 30.24
N ILE A 377 22.27 -8.70 29.58
CA ILE A 377 22.84 -8.98 28.26
C ILE A 377 22.31 -7.97 27.24
N MET A 378 20.99 -7.73 27.21
CA MET A 378 20.37 -6.84 26.25
C MET A 378 20.85 -5.39 26.39
N GLU A 379 21.10 -4.92 27.61
CA GLU A 379 21.63 -3.57 27.90
C GLU A 379 23.02 -3.37 27.31
N SER A 380 23.84 -4.42 27.22
CA SER A 380 25.18 -4.35 26.60
C SER A 380 25.17 -4.27 25.07
N ILE A 381 24.07 -4.66 24.41
CA ILE A 381 23.97 -4.73 22.95
C ILE A 381 22.95 -3.77 22.35
N TYR A 382 21.96 -3.34 23.12
CA TYR A 382 20.87 -2.50 22.63
C TYR A 382 21.34 -1.05 22.52
N MET A 383 21.28 -0.49 21.31
CA MET A 383 21.67 0.90 21.05
C MET A 383 20.42 1.77 20.92
N PRO A 384 20.01 2.53 21.95
CA PRO A 384 18.72 3.22 21.97
C PRO A 384 18.55 4.28 20.87
N THR A 385 19.62 4.78 20.26
CA THR A 385 19.56 5.78 19.18
C THR A 385 19.43 5.17 17.79
N GLU A 386 19.90 3.93 17.60
CA GLU A 386 20.01 3.29 16.29
C GLU A 386 18.99 2.16 16.11
N HIS A 387 18.89 1.29 17.10
CA HIS A 387 18.08 0.09 17.03
C HIS A 387 16.56 0.34 16.91
N PRO A 388 15.94 1.37 17.53
CA PRO A 388 14.50 1.58 17.39
C PRO A 388 14.04 1.67 15.93
N LYS A 389 14.78 2.37 15.07
CA LYS A 389 14.43 2.52 13.65
C LYS A 389 14.47 1.19 12.90
N LEU A 390 15.49 0.38 13.17
CA LEU A 390 15.67 -0.94 12.56
C LEU A 390 14.60 -1.92 13.06
N ILE A 391 14.32 -1.91 14.37
CA ILE A 391 13.31 -2.76 14.98
C ILE A 391 11.91 -2.37 14.50
N SER A 392 11.57 -1.09 14.43
CA SER A 392 10.28 -0.63 13.90
C SER A 392 10.13 -0.98 12.42
N ALA A 393 11.19 -0.88 11.62
CA ALA A 393 11.17 -1.31 10.22
C ALA A 393 10.89 -2.81 10.07
N ALA A 394 11.49 -3.66 10.91
CA ALA A 394 11.37 -5.12 10.82
C ALA A 394 10.12 -5.70 11.52
N TYR A 395 9.68 -5.08 12.63
CA TYR A 395 8.67 -5.62 13.56
C TYR A 395 7.49 -4.68 13.83
N SER A 396 7.51 -3.46 13.29
CA SER A 396 6.52 -2.39 13.53
C SER A 396 6.44 -1.82 14.95
N THR A 397 7.07 -2.46 15.94
CA THR A 397 7.00 -2.05 17.35
C THR A 397 8.33 -2.36 18.05
N ASP A 398 8.85 -1.41 18.81
CA ASP A 398 10.05 -1.57 19.62
C ASP A 398 9.76 -2.30 20.95
N LYS A 399 9.69 -3.63 20.88
CA LYS A 399 9.52 -4.46 22.10
C LYS A 399 10.72 -4.40 23.04
N CYS A 400 11.91 -4.00 22.59
CA CYS A 400 13.05 -3.90 23.49
C CYS A 400 12.82 -2.78 24.50
N ALA A 401 12.36 -1.62 24.04
CA ALA A 401 11.93 -0.50 24.88
C ALA A 401 10.78 -0.88 25.83
N ILE A 402 9.72 -1.53 25.31
CA ILE A 402 8.60 -2.03 26.12
C ILE A 402 9.10 -3.01 27.20
N GLY A 403 10.04 -3.86 26.83
CA GLY A 403 10.71 -4.80 27.70
C GLY A 403 11.44 -4.12 28.85
N PHE A 404 12.32 -3.17 28.55
CA PHE A 404 13.05 -2.41 29.57
C PHE A 404 12.08 -1.73 30.56
N ALA A 405 11.01 -1.11 30.06
CA ALA A 405 9.99 -0.50 30.91
C ALA A 405 9.27 -1.55 31.77
N THR A 406 8.92 -2.70 31.20
CA THR A 406 8.28 -3.81 31.92
C THR A 406 9.21 -4.39 33.00
N SER A 407 10.52 -4.40 32.77
CA SER A 407 11.50 -4.89 33.75
C SER A 407 11.52 -4.06 35.04
N ALA A 408 11.17 -2.76 34.98
CA ALA A 408 11.01 -1.92 36.16
C ALA A 408 9.87 -2.43 37.07
N LEU A 409 8.76 -2.89 36.47
CA LEU A 409 7.67 -3.51 37.22
C LEU A 409 8.11 -4.82 37.87
N TRP A 410 8.99 -5.60 37.24
CA TRP A 410 9.51 -6.85 37.81
C TRP A 410 10.43 -6.59 39.02
N PHE A 411 11.27 -5.56 38.98
CA PHE A 411 12.01 -5.14 40.18
C PHE A 411 11.07 -4.74 41.31
N LEU A 412 10.01 -4.01 41.01
CA LEU A 412 9.02 -3.63 42.01
C LEU A 412 8.28 -4.84 42.60
N GLN A 413 7.94 -5.83 41.77
CA GLN A 413 7.34 -7.10 42.22
C GLN A 413 8.27 -7.88 43.16
N GLN A 414 9.59 -7.77 42.97
CA GLN A 414 10.60 -8.31 43.88
C GLN A 414 10.80 -7.46 45.15
N ARG A 415 10.06 -6.37 45.32
CA ARG A 415 10.22 -5.37 46.40
C ARG A 415 11.56 -4.62 46.35
N ASP A 416 12.15 -4.52 45.17
CA ASP A 416 13.38 -3.77 44.94
C ASP A 416 13.03 -2.40 44.32
N ALA A 417 12.62 -1.47 45.17
CA ALA A 417 12.18 -0.14 44.76
C ALA A 417 13.32 0.67 44.12
N GLU A 418 14.54 0.54 44.64
CA GLU A 418 15.70 1.29 44.16
C GLU A 418 16.04 0.92 42.72
N ARG A 419 16.19 -0.37 42.42
CA ARG A 419 16.46 -0.82 41.04
C ARG A 419 15.27 -0.60 40.10
N ALA A 420 14.04 -0.63 40.62
CA ALA A 420 12.87 -0.27 39.83
C ALA A 420 12.92 1.19 39.36
N ILE A 421 13.28 2.13 40.26
CA ILE A 421 13.43 3.55 39.94
C ILE A 421 14.63 3.77 39.00
N GLU A 422 15.77 3.14 39.27
CA GLU A 422 16.95 3.21 38.39
C GLU A 422 16.60 2.77 36.96
N ARG A 423 15.85 1.67 36.83
CA ARG A 423 15.38 1.18 35.52
C ARG A 423 14.43 2.17 34.85
N CYS A 424 13.53 2.81 35.58
CA CYS A 424 12.69 3.88 35.04
C CYS A 424 13.54 5.05 34.51
N GLU A 425 14.53 5.51 35.28
CA GLU A 425 15.41 6.60 34.86
C GLU A 425 16.24 6.24 33.62
N TYR A 426 16.70 4.99 33.51
CA TYR A 426 17.34 4.50 32.29
C TYR A 426 16.42 4.63 31.07
N VAL A 427 15.16 4.19 31.18
CA VAL A 427 14.20 4.27 30.07
C VAL A 427 13.87 5.72 29.73
N ILE A 428 13.65 6.57 30.73
CA ILE A 428 13.35 8.00 30.55
C ILE A 428 14.49 8.74 29.86
N LYS A 429 15.73 8.48 30.30
CA LYS A 429 16.91 9.20 29.82
C LYS A 429 17.42 8.70 28.47
N ASN A 430 17.39 7.39 28.25
CA ASN A 430 18.08 6.78 27.11
C ASN A 430 17.14 6.27 26.01
N ILE A 431 15.91 5.85 26.35
CA ILE A 431 15.00 5.19 25.39
C ILE A 431 13.90 6.14 24.90
N LEU A 432 13.16 6.78 25.82
CA LEU A 432 12.04 7.65 25.44
C LEU A 432 12.42 8.77 24.46
N PRO A 433 13.59 9.43 24.55
CA PRO A 433 13.95 10.51 23.61
C PRO A 433 14.09 10.09 22.15
N SER A 434 14.28 8.79 21.87
CA SER A 434 14.45 8.23 20.53
C SER A 434 13.32 7.27 20.12
N TYR A 435 12.30 7.13 20.95
CA TYR A 435 11.16 6.25 20.66
C TYR A 435 10.34 6.80 19.48
N ASP A 436 9.87 5.92 18.60
CA ASP A 436 9.05 6.32 17.46
C ASP A 436 7.63 6.70 17.91
N GLU A 437 7.31 7.99 17.87
CA GLU A 437 6.00 8.54 18.26
C GLU A 437 4.84 7.97 17.43
N LYS A 438 5.11 7.39 16.25
CA LYS A 438 4.08 6.73 15.42
C LYS A 438 3.60 5.42 16.04
N ASP A 439 4.41 4.77 16.87
CA ASP A 439 4.04 3.54 17.59
C ASP A 439 3.35 3.89 18.92
N ILE A 440 2.15 4.48 18.81
CA ILE A 440 1.36 4.97 19.94
C ILE A 440 1.08 3.85 20.97
N ILE A 441 0.80 2.64 20.49
CA ILE A 441 0.50 1.48 21.36
C ILE A 441 1.74 1.07 22.15
N GLY A 442 2.90 1.00 21.49
CA GLY A 442 4.15 0.65 22.14
C GLY A 442 4.60 1.74 23.13
N LEU A 443 4.52 3.01 22.74
CA LEU A 443 4.82 4.15 23.60
C LEU A 443 3.92 4.16 24.85
N PHE A 444 2.62 3.94 24.69
CA PHE A 444 1.70 3.85 25.82
C PHE A 444 2.06 2.69 26.76
N SER A 445 2.51 1.55 26.22
CA SER A 445 2.94 0.39 27.02
C SER A 445 4.21 0.70 27.82
N VAL A 446 5.15 1.46 27.23
CA VAL A 446 6.35 1.96 27.93
C VAL A 446 5.94 2.90 29.05
N LEU A 447 5.15 3.94 28.74
CA LEU A 447 4.73 4.95 29.72
C LEU A 447 3.96 4.33 30.88
N LEU A 448 2.96 3.49 30.61
CA LEU A 448 2.14 2.86 31.65
C LEU A 448 2.99 2.08 32.66
N SER A 449 4.05 1.41 32.19
CA SER A 449 4.95 0.65 33.06
C SER A 449 5.76 1.57 33.98
N ILE A 450 6.36 2.62 33.43
CA ILE A 450 7.17 3.59 34.18
C ILE A 450 6.30 4.35 35.19
N LEU A 451 5.15 4.84 34.76
CA LEU A 451 4.26 5.66 35.58
C LEU A 451 3.73 4.89 36.79
N ARG A 452 3.41 3.60 36.62
CA ARG A 452 3.02 2.74 37.74
C ARG A 452 4.12 2.60 38.78
N VAL A 453 5.36 2.37 38.33
CA VAL A 453 6.51 2.28 39.25
C VAL A 453 6.74 3.60 39.98
N LEU A 454 6.76 4.73 39.27
CA LEU A 454 6.97 6.05 39.87
C LEU A 454 5.86 6.38 40.88
N LYS A 455 4.59 6.20 40.50
CA LYS A 455 3.43 6.46 41.37
C LYS A 455 3.48 5.63 42.64
N TRP A 456 3.76 4.33 42.53
CA TRP A 456 3.79 3.43 43.69
C TRP A 456 5.00 3.67 44.61
N ASN A 457 6.02 4.38 44.15
CA ASN A 457 7.16 4.81 44.96
C ASN A 457 7.09 6.29 45.41
N GLY A 458 5.92 6.92 45.32
CA GLY A 458 5.70 8.29 45.81
C GLY A 458 6.18 9.41 44.87
N ASN A 459 6.68 9.09 43.68
CA ASN A 459 7.17 10.05 42.69
C ASN A 459 6.06 10.50 41.73
N VAL A 460 4.92 10.95 42.28
CA VAL A 460 3.71 11.26 41.50
C VAL A 460 3.92 12.47 40.57
N ASP A 461 4.55 13.53 41.07
CA ASP A 461 4.80 14.74 40.28
C ASP A 461 5.71 14.45 39.08
N ARG A 462 6.74 13.63 39.31
CA ARG A 462 7.64 13.18 38.25
C ARG A 462 6.90 12.30 37.23
N ALA A 463 6.02 11.41 37.69
CA ALA A 463 5.20 10.61 36.79
C ALA A 463 4.32 11.53 35.91
N TYR A 464 3.71 12.56 36.48
CA TYR A 464 2.91 13.53 35.75
C TYR A 464 3.73 14.30 34.71
N GLU A 465 4.92 14.79 35.06
CA GLU A 465 5.83 15.47 34.13
C GLU A 465 6.20 14.59 32.93
N ILE A 466 6.55 13.32 33.18
CA ILE A 466 6.89 12.36 32.12
C ILE A 466 5.67 12.06 31.24
N TYR A 467 4.50 11.92 31.86
CA TYR A 467 3.25 11.72 31.14
C TYR A 467 2.96 12.89 30.18
N GLU A 468 2.98 14.13 30.65
CA GLU A 468 2.74 15.31 29.81
C GLU A 468 3.77 15.44 28.69
N LYS A 469 5.04 15.16 28.98
CA LYS A 469 6.13 15.34 28.01
C LYS A 469 6.09 14.37 26.85
N TYR A 470 5.73 13.10 27.10
CA TYR A 470 5.89 12.02 26.11
C TYR A 470 4.57 11.47 25.60
N THR A 471 3.43 11.91 26.12
CA THR A 471 2.13 11.50 25.59
C THR A 471 1.83 12.28 24.30
N PRO A 472 1.62 11.61 23.16
CA PRO A 472 1.25 12.29 21.93
C PRO A 472 -0.16 12.88 22.01
N ASP A 473 -0.37 14.01 21.35
CA ASP A 473 -1.68 14.64 21.24
C ASP A 473 -2.70 13.68 20.62
N GLY A 474 -3.93 13.65 21.17
CA GLY A 474 -5.01 12.82 20.66
C GLY A 474 -4.99 11.37 21.10
N ILE A 475 -4.11 10.97 22.03
CA ILE A 475 -4.07 9.60 22.58
C ILE A 475 -5.43 9.15 23.16
N GLU A 476 -6.19 10.10 23.70
CA GLU A 476 -7.52 9.90 24.27
C GLU A 476 -8.56 9.45 23.23
N ASN A 477 -8.28 9.71 21.94
CA ASN A 477 -9.11 9.34 20.81
C ASN A 477 -8.61 8.07 20.10
N HIS A 478 -7.44 7.53 20.48
CA HIS A 478 -6.89 6.34 19.84
C HIS A 478 -7.71 5.09 20.20
N PHE A 479 -8.16 4.34 19.20
CA PHE A 479 -9.12 3.22 19.38
C PHE A 479 -8.68 2.16 20.41
N ALA A 480 -7.37 1.91 20.53
CA ALA A 480 -6.83 0.89 21.43
C ALA A 480 -6.47 1.40 22.83
N VAL A 481 -6.15 2.69 22.99
CA VAL A 481 -5.59 3.23 24.25
C VAL A 481 -6.42 4.36 24.86
N GLY A 482 -7.30 5.00 24.10
CA GLY A 482 -8.14 6.09 24.58
C GLY A 482 -9.06 5.68 25.73
N ALA A 483 -9.53 4.43 25.73
CA ALA A 483 -10.31 3.86 26.84
C ALA A 483 -9.47 3.56 28.10
N LEU A 484 -8.16 3.37 27.96
CA LEU A 484 -7.23 3.17 29.08
C LEU A 484 -6.66 4.48 29.61
N HIS A 485 -6.69 5.51 28.77
CA HIS A 485 -6.28 6.87 29.09
C HIS A 485 -7.29 7.59 29.99
N LYS A 486 -8.58 7.45 29.68
CA LYS A 486 -9.70 7.94 30.49
C LYS A 486 -9.77 7.19 31.82
#